data_AF-A0AAU9G9Y5-F1
#
_entry.id   AF-A0AAU9G9Y5-F1
#
_cell.length_a   1.000
_cell.length_b   1.000
_cell.length_c   1.000
_cell.angle_alpha   90.00
_cell.angle_beta   90.00
_cell.angle_gamma   90.00
#
_symmetry.space_group_name_H-M   'P 1'
#
loop_
_entity.id
_entity.type
_entity.pdbx_description
1 polymer ?
#
loop_
_entity_poly.entity_id
_entity_poly.type
_entity_poly.pdbx_seq_one_letter_code
_entity_poly.pdbx_strand_id
1 'polypeptide(L)'
;MLRMSARVFVYGTLKSGEPNHHWLTKKENGLARFLGRGTTAVKFPLVVGTRYNIPFLLARPGDGNNIHGEIYEVDETMFSKLDQLEDYPNYYDREEQTIRTETDGTMQCWLYLIRNFPEKMLSKPQLSSYHNTPEQAYSENYLDSRPEDLVEDD
;
A
#
# COMPACT_ATOMS: atom_id res chain seq x y z
N MET A 1 11.45 -19.50 18.31
CA MET A 1 10.02 -19.33 17.94
C MET A 1 9.95 -18.16 16.98
N LEU A 2 9.38 -18.33 15.78
CA LEU A 2 9.07 -17.17 14.93
C LEU A 2 8.01 -16.33 15.66
N ARG A 3 8.29 -15.05 15.90
CA ARG A 3 7.32 -14.10 16.49
C ARG A 3 6.60 -13.38 15.35
N MET A 4 5.28 -13.54 15.30
CA MET A 4 4.42 -12.62 14.57
C MET A 4 4.54 -11.25 15.24
N SER A 5 4.86 -10.22 14.47
CA SER A 5 5.46 -8.98 15.02
C SER A 5 4.74 -7.71 14.58
N ALA A 6 4.04 -7.72 13.45
CA ALA A 6 3.31 -6.55 12.97
C ALA A 6 1.99 -6.94 12.28
N ARG A 7 1.04 -6.00 12.28
CA ARG A 7 -0.12 -6.04 11.37
C ARG A 7 0.09 -4.99 10.31
N VAL A 8 -0.04 -5.37 9.05
CA VAL A 8 0.13 -4.48 7.90
C VAL A 8 -1.18 -4.44 7.13
N PHE A 9 -1.58 -3.24 6.72
CA PHE A 9 -2.71 -2.99 5.84
C PHE A 9 -2.21 -2.70 4.44
N VAL A 10 -2.60 -3.54 3.47
CA VAL A 10 -2.23 -3.39 2.06
C VAL A 10 -3.44 -2.96 1.24
N TYR A 11 -3.28 -1.94 0.41
CA TYR A 11 -4.36 -1.35 -0.39
C TYR A 11 -4.11 -1.41 -1.91
N GLY A 12 -2.85 -1.61 -2.30
CA GLY A 12 -2.39 -1.59 -3.69
C GLY A 12 -2.00 -2.98 -4.20
N THR A 13 -0.84 -3.07 -4.87
CA THR A 13 -0.39 -4.23 -5.65
C THR A 13 -0.15 -5.51 -4.84
N LEU A 14 -0.08 -5.41 -3.51
CA LEU A 14 0.13 -6.54 -2.61
C LEU A 14 -1.17 -7.29 -2.25
N LYS A 15 -2.34 -6.71 -2.52
CA LYS A 15 -3.64 -7.37 -2.26
C LYS A 15 -3.77 -8.67 -3.04
N SER A 16 -4.59 -9.58 -2.53
CA SER A 16 -4.93 -10.85 -3.17
C SER A 16 -5.47 -10.61 -4.58
N GLY A 17 -4.85 -11.27 -5.57
CA GLY A 17 -5.19 -11.12 -7.00
C GLY A 17 -4.47 -9.97 -7.71
N GLU A 18 -3.71 -9.14 -7.00
CA GLU A 18 -2.91 -8.07 -7.59
C GLU A 18 -1.46 -8.53 -7.90
N PRO A 19 -0.72 -7.83 -8.77
CA PRO A 19 0.54 -8.34 -9.35
C PRO A 19 1.63 -8.73 -8.35
N ASN A 20 1.75 -8.01 -7.22
CA ASN A 20 2.78 -8.24 -6.22
C ASN A 20 2.32 -9.11 -5.04
N HIS A 21 1.12 -9.69 -5.09
CA HIS A 21 0.62 -10.54 -4.00
C HIS A 21 1.58 -11.68 -3.61
N HIS A 22 2.34 -12.18 -4.58
CA HIS A 22 3.35 -13.22 -4.39
C HIS A 22 4.41 -12.88 -3.33
N TRP A 23 4.65 -11.59 -3.04
CA TRP A 23 5.58 -11.17 -1.99
C TRP A 23 5.14 -11.64 -0.60
N LEU A 24 3.83 -11.64 -0.32
CA LEU A 24 3.26 -12.06 0.96
C LEU A 24 3.17 -13.59 1.10
N THR A 25 3.28 -14.34 0.00
CA THR A 25 3.10 -15.80 0.00
C THR A 25 4.39 -16.59 -0.16
N LYS A 26 5.45 -15.95 -0.67
CA LYS A 26 6.80 -16.50 -0.78
C LYS A 26 7.46 -16.64 0.60
N LYS A 27 7.77 -17.87 1.00
CA LYS A 27 8.34 -18.18 2.32
C LYS A 27 9.74 -17.59 2.52
N GLU A 28 10.48 -17.37 1.43
CA GLU A 28 11.78 -16.71 1.45
C GLU A 28 11.70 -15.25 1.94
N ASN A 29 10.52 -14.62 1.83
CA ASN A 29 10.29 -13.28 2.33
C ASN A 29 9.88 -13.25 3.81
N GLY A 30 9.54 -14.40 4.42
CA GLY A 30 9.02 -14.50 5.78
C GLY A 30 7.61 -15.08 5.82
N LEU A 31 6.91 -14.88 6.94
CA LEU A 31 5.53 -15.35 7.13
C LEU A 31 4.53 -14.20 7.09
N ALA A 32 3.44 -14.38 6.35
CA ALA A 32 2.25 -13.54 6.40
C ALA A 32 1.00 -14.39 6.60
N ARG A 33 0.07 -13.90 7.42
CA ARG A 33 -1.22 -14.53 7.72
C ARG A 33 -2.34 -13.53 7.48
N PHE A 34 -3.21 -13.84 6.52
CA PHE A 34 -4.39 -13.03 6.25
C PHE A 34 -5.31 -13.00 7.47
N LEU A 35 -5.71 -11.81 7.90
CA LEU A 35 -6.63 -11.60 9.03
C LEU A 35 -8.04 -11.23 8.57
N GLY A 36 -8.17 -10.65 7.37
CA GLY A 36 -9.44 -10.18 6.85
C GLY A 36 -9.29 -8.93 6.01
N ARG A 37 -10.41 -8.46 5.47
CA ARG A 37 -10.49 -7.16 4.79
C ARG A 37 -10.85 -6.06 5.76
N GLY A 38 -10.52 -4.84 5.36
CA GLY A 38 -10.84 -3.67 6.14
C GLY A 38 -10.80 -2.39 5.33
N THR A 39 -11.18 -1.30 5.98
CA THR A 39 -11.17 0.04 5.40
C THR A 39 -10.52 1.02 6.37
N THR A 40 -9.68 1.94 5.86
CA THR A 40 -9.09 2.98 6.71
C THR A 40 -10.17 3.79 7.43
N ALA A 41 -9.97 4.08 8.73
CA ALA A 41 -10.90 4.89 9.50
C ALA A 41 -10.91 6.36 9.03
N VAL A 42 -9.72 6.86 8.69
CA VAL A 42 -9.46 8.19 8.12
C VAL A 42 -9.45 8.11 6.59
N LYS A 43 -9.83 9.20 5.92
CA LYS A 43 -9.78 9.31 4.47
C LYS A 43 -8.39 9.67 3.98
N PHE A 44 -8.01 9.16 2.81
CA PHE A 44 -6.78 9.50 2.11
C PHE A 44 -7.02 9.58 0.60
N PRO A 45 -6.25 10.39 -0.14
CA PRO A 45 -6.18 10.30 -1.59
C PRO A 45 -5.38 9.05 -1.98
N LEU A 46 -6.02 8.12 -2.70
CA LEU A 46 -5.37 7.02 -3.41
C LEU A 46 -5.42 7.31 -4.90
N VAL A 47 -4.27 7.44 -5.54
CA VAL A 47 -4.17 7.74 -6.97
C VAL A 47 -3.30 6.72 -7.67
N VAL A 48 -3.44 6.59 -8.99
CA VAL A 48 -2.50 5.82 -9.82
C VAL A 48 -1.61 6.81 -10.56
N GLY A 49 -0.29 6.67 -10.42
CA GLY A 49 0.66 7.62 -10.97
C GLY A 49 1.89 6.96 -11.57
N THR A 50 2.73 7.81 -12.14
CA THR A 50 3.92 7.52 -12.95
C THR A 50 3.62 6.70 -14.22
N ARG A 51 4.60 6.63 -15.12
CA ARG A 51 4.59 5.71 -16.27
C ARG A 51 4.46 4.21 -15.90
N TYR A 52 4.59 3.87 -14.62
CA TYR A 52 4.51 2.51 -14.10
C TYR A 52 3.12 2.13 -13.58
N ASN A 53 2.14 3.05 -13.57
CA ASN A 53 0.79 2.84 -13.06
C ASN A 53 0.76 2.29 -11.61
N ILE A 54 1.58 2.88 -10.74
CA ILE A 54 1.71 2.46 -9.35
C ILE A 54 0.60 3.14 -8.51
N PRO A 55 -0.10 2.39 -7.63
CA PRO A 55 -1.02 2.99 -6.67
C PRO A 55 -0.25 3.70 -5.54
N PHE A 56 -0.52 4.98 -5.36
CA PHE A 56 0.05 5.82 -4.32
C PHE A 56 -1.02 6.28 -3.35
N LEU A 57 -0.82 5.97 -2.07
CA LEU A 57 -1.55 6.62 -1.00
C LEU A 57 -0.81 7.87 -0.55
N LEU A 58 -1.44 9.03 -0.71
CA LEU A 58 -0.83 10.31 -0.41
C LEU A 58 -1.12 10.70 1.05
N ALA A 59 -0.12 11.19 1.77
CA ALA A 59 -0.18 11.58 3.18
C ALA A 59 -1.03 12.84 3.45
N ARG A 60 -2.30 12.83 3.06
CA ARG A 60 -3.24 13.94 3.21
C ARG A 60 -4.49 13.48 3.95
N PRO A 61 -4.36 13.16 5.26
CA PRO A 61 -5.45 12.61 6.04
C PRO A 61 -6.65 13.56 6.06
N GLY A 62 -7.84 13.03 5.81
CA GLY A 62 -9.10 13.78 5.72
C GLY A 62 -9.57 14.03 4.28
N ASP A 63 -8.66 14.04 3.31
CA ASP A 63 -8.96 14.19 1.89
C ASP A 63 -9.25 12.83 1.23
N GLY A 64 -9.94 12.82 0.09
CA GLY A 64 -10.20 11.62 -0.69
C GLY A 64 -11.20 10.65 -0.05
N ASN A 65 -10.84 9.37 0.04
CA ASN A 65 -11.75 8.28 0.39
C ASN A 65 -11.25 7.46 1.57
N ASN A 66 -12.18 6.75 2.22
CA ASN A 66 -11.79 5.62 3.05
C ASN A 66 -11.32 4.49 2.14
N ILE A 67 -10.11 3.97 2.37
CA ILE A 67 -9.43 3.07 1.45
C ILE A 67 -9.66 1.64 1.85
N HIS A 68 -10.10 0.83 0.89
CA HIS A 68 -10.35 -0.60 1.05
C HIS A 68 -9.08 -1.40 0.81
N GLY A 69 -8.86 -2.42 1.64
CA GLY A 69 -7.67 -3.24 1.57
C GLY A 69 -7.75 -4.49 2.43
N GLU A 70 -6.59 -5.08 2.65
CA GLU A 70 -6.42 -6.36 3.31
C GLU A 70 -5.45 -6.23 4.49
N ILE A 71 -5.76 -6.93 5.58
CA ILE A 71 -4.96 -6.93 6.79
C ILE A 71 -4.21 -8.26 6.87
N TYR A 72 -2.90 -8.17 7.03
CA TYR A 72 -2.02 -9.31 7.25
C TYR A 72 -1.28 -9.16 8.58
N GLU A 73 -1.20 -10.25 9.34
CA GLU A 73 -0.21 -10.38 10.41
C GLU A 73 1.08 -10.94 9.81
N VAL A 74 2.21 -10.32 10.10
CA VAL A 74 3.51 -10.67 9.52
C VAL A 74 4.58 -10.88 10.59
N ASP A 75 5.57 -11.72 10.29
CA ASP A 75 6.78 -11.82 11.12
C ASP A 75 7.77 -10.67 10.85
N GLU A 76 8.83 -10.58 11.66
CA GLU A 76 9.85 -9.52 11.53
C GLU A 76 10.55 -9.56 10.17
N THR A 77 10.80 -10.77 9.65
CA THR A 77 11.44 -10.98 8.35
C THR A 77 10.60 -10.39 7.22
N MET A 78 9.30 -10.73 7.17
CA MET A 78 8.36 -10.21 6.19
C MET A 78 8.20 -8.70 6.33
N PHE A 79 8.11 -8.19 7.55
CA PHE A 79 7.99 -6.74 7.75
C PHE A 79 9.22 -5.99 7.22
N SER A 80 10.43 -6.49 7.48
CA SER A 80 11.68 -5.94 6.95
C SER A 80 11.79 -6.06 5.42
N LYS A 81 11.22 -7.13 4.83
CA LYS A 81 11.17 -7.30 3.37
C LYS A 81 10.20 -6.35 2.70
N LEU A 82 9.08 -6.05 3.34
CA LEU A 82 8.17 -5.01 2.89
C LEU A 82 8.83 -3.62 2.97
N ASP A 83 9.59 -3.32 4.03
CA ASP A 83 10.35 -2.07 4.09
C ASP A 83 11.34 -1.92 2.92
N GLN A 84 12.02 -3.02 2.54
CA GLN A 84 12.92 -3.04 1.38
C GLN A 84 12.17 -2.85 0.05
N LEU A 85 11.00 -3.50 -0.09
CA LEU A 85 10.18 -3.43 -1.30
C LEU A 85 9.66 -2.01 -1.56
N GLU A 86 9.20 -1.34 -0.50
CA GLU A 86 8.59 -0.01 -0.56
C GLU A 86 9.65 1.11 -0.47
N ASP A 87 10.95 0.75 -0.50
CA ASP A 87 12.11 1.64 -0.30
C ASP A 87 11.92 2.61 0.88
N TYR A 88 11.48 2.07 2.01
CA TYR A 88 11.27 2.85 3.24
C TYR A 88 12.60 3.22 3.91
N PRO A 89 12.80 4.47 4.39
CA PRO A 89 11.86 5.61 4.38
C PRO A 89 12.09 6.60 3.22
N ASN A 90 12.76 6.17 2.13
CA ASN A 90 13.18 7.07 1.05
C ASN A 90 12.05 7.35 0.04
N TYR A 91 11.35 6.31 -0.42
CA TYR A 91 10.27 6.46 -1.39
C TYR A 91 8.90 6.50 -0.70
N TYR A 92 8.54 5.43 0.01
CA TYR A 92 7.40 5.42 0.91
C TYR A 92 7.84 5.67 2.36
N ASP A 93 6.97 6.32 3.11
CA ASP A 93 6.98 6.31 4.57
C ASP A 93 5.95 5.28 5.06
N ARG A 94 5.87 5.02 6.36
CA ARG A 94 4.82 4.21 6.97
C ARG A 94 4.34 4.79 8.29
N GLU A 95 3.08 4.59 8.60
CA GLU A 95 2.51 4.95 9.90
C GLU A 95 1.44 3.96 10.32
N GLU A 96 1.11 3.94 11.62
CA GLU A 96 0.00 3.15 12.12
C GLU A 96 -1.33 3.87 11.86
N GLN A 97 -2.26 3.17 11.23
CA GLN A 97 -3.63 3.65 11.02
C GLN A 97 -4.65 2.68 11.62
N THR A 98 -5.75 3.25 12.08
CA THR A 98 -6.92 2.47 12.50
C THR A 98 -7.64 1.97 11.25
N ILE A 99 -7.78 0.65 11.14
CA ILE A 99 -8.53 -0.02 10.08
C ILE A 99 -9.82 -0.59 10.67
N ARG A 100 -10.96 -0.20 10.11
CA ARG A 100 -12.27 -0.80 10.41
C ARG A 100 -12.35 -2.15 9.70
N THR A 101 -12.59 -3.22 10.44
CA THR A 101 -12.72 -4.58 9.89
C THR A 101 -14.14 -4.80 9.38
N GLU A 102 -14.34 -5.78 8.49
CA GLU A 102 -15.69 -6.18 8.02
C GLU A 102 -16.58 -6.76 9.13
N THR A 103 -16.01 -7.12 10.28
CA THR A 103 -16.72 -7.69 11.43
C THR A 103 -17.03 -6.65 12.52
N ASP A 104 -17.22 -5.39 12.14
CA ASP A 104 -17.49 -4.24 13.04
C ASP A 104 -16.44 -4.01 14.14
N GLY A 105 -15.21 -4.49 13.94
CA GLY A 105 -14.07 -4.25 14.83
C GLY A 105 -13.09 -3.21 14.27
N THR A 106 -12.04 -2.93 15.04
CA THR A 106 -10.91 -2.11 14.57
C THR A 106 -9.57 -2.77 14.87
N MET A 107 -8.60 -2.59 13.98
CA MET A 107 -7.21 -2.99 14.20
C MET A 107 -6.27 -1.83 13.91
N GLN A 108 -5.23 -1.67 14.73
CA GLN A 108 -4.08 -0.84 14.38
C GLN A 108 -3.19 -1.61 13.41
N CYS A 109 -2.87 -1.00 12.27
CA CYS A 109 -2.05 -1.61 11.23
C CYS A 109 -1.05 -0.60 10.67
N TRP A 110 0.16 -1.05 10.37
CA TRP A 110 1.11 -0.31 9.56
C TRP A 110 0.61 -0.18 8.13
N LEU A 111 0.80 1.00 7.56
CA LEU A 111 0.36 1.40 6.24
C LEU A 111 1.51 2.15 5.57
N TYR A 112 1.83 1.82 4.31
CA TYR A 112 2.81 2.57 3.51
C TYR A 112 2.14 3.71 2.74
N LEU A 113 2.75 4.89 2.74
CA LEU A 113 2.20 6.10 2.12
C LEU A 113 3.31 7.06 1.69
N ILE A 114 3.04 7.94 0.74
CA ILE A 114 3.99 8.95 0.29
C ILE A 114 3.70 10.27 0.97
N ARG A 115 4.70 10.82 1.68
CA ARG A 115 4.61 12.14 2.33
C ARG A 115 5.01 13.29 1.41
N ASN A 116 6.03 13.07 0.59
CA ASN A 116 6.57 14.08 -0.32
C ASN A 116 6.06 13.80 -1.74
N PHE A 117 5.02 14.49 -2.16
CA PHE A 117 4.42 14.35 -3.48
C PHE A 117 4.08 15.73 -4.06
N PRO A 118 4.11 15.91 -5.39
CA PRO A 118 3.70 17.17 -6.00
C PRO A 118 2.16 17.31 -5.96
N GLU A 119 1.66 18.53 -5.70
CA GLU A 119 0.21 18.76 -5.54
C GLU A 119 -0.61 18.36 -6.76
N LYS A 120 -0.02 18.34 -7.97
CA LYS A 120 -0.70 17.86 -9.19
C LYS A 120 -1.18 16.41 -9.10
N MET A 121 -0.60 15.58 -8.22
CA MET A 121 -1.11 14.23 -8.01
C MET A 121 -2.53 14.23 -7.44
N LEU A 122 -2.92 15.28 -6.69
CA LEU A 122 -4.25 15.37 -6.08
C LEU A 122 -5.37 15.62 -7.10
N SER A 123 -5.05 16.09 -8.32
CA SER A 123 -6.01 16.24 -9.41
C SER A 123 -6.27 14.96 -10.19
N LYS A 124 -5.48 13.90 -9.96
CA LYS A 124 -5.73 12.58 -10.56
C LYS A 124 -7.00 11.95 -9.96
N PRO A 125 -7.64 10.99 -10.65
CA PRO A 125 -8.79 10.27 -10.11
C PRO A 125 -8.45 9.62 -8.75
N GLN A 126 -9.25 9.93 -7.73
CA GLN A 126 -9.05 9.43 -6.38
C GLN A 126 -9.88 8.17 -6.16
N LEU A 127 -9.21 7.04 -6.02
CA LEU A 127 -9.80 5.72 -5.87
C LEU A 127 -10.18 5.47 -4.40
N SER A 128 -11.14 4.58 -4.18
CA SER A 128 -11.41 3.98 -2.85
C SER A 128 -10.87 2.55 -2.74
N SER A 129 -10.58 1.89 -3.86
CA SER A 129 -9.93 0.58 -3.97
C SER A 129 -9.14 0.53 -5.27
N TYR A 130 -7.87 0.15 -5.21
CA TYR A 130 -7.06 -0.11 -6.40
C TYR A 130 -7.38 -1.49 -6.99
N HIS A 131 -7.38 -1.58 -8.31
CA HIS A 131 -7.36 -2.84 -9.06
C HIS A 131 -6.51 -2.67 -10.31
N ASN A 132 -5.61 -3.61 -10.56
CA ASN A 132 -4.90 -3.68 -11.82
C ASN A 132 -5.85 -4.06 -12.97
N THR A 133 -5.84 -3.31 -14.09
CA THR A 133 -6.68 -3.62 -15.26
C THR A 133 -5.85 -3.65 -16.55
N PRO A 134 -6.33 -4.31 -17.62
CA PRO A 134 -5.63 -4.28 -18.91
C PRO A 134 -5.47 -2.87 -19.48
N GLU A 135 -6.39 -1.95 -19.21
CA GLU A 135 -6.38 -0.57 -19.70
C GLU A 135 -5.40 0.32 -18.94
N GLN A 136 -5.11 -0.02 -17.67
CA GLN A 136 -4.17 0.69 -16.81
C GLN A 136 -3.28 -0.32 -16.08
N ALA A 137 -2.54 -1.10 -16.87
CA ALA A 137 -1.73 -2.19 -16.37
C ALA A 137 -0.53 -1.67 -15.56
N TYR A 138 -0.36 -2.22 -14.37
CA TYR A 138 0.82 -2.08 -13.54
C TYR A 138 2.06 -2.56 -14.31
N SER A 139 3.13 -1.76 -14.25
CA SER A 139 4.38 -2.10 -14.90
C SER A 139 5.30 -2.88 -13.97
N GLU A 140 5.79 -4.03 -14.43
CA GLU A 140 6.74 -4.87 -13.66
C GLU A 140 8.09 -4.18 -13.40
N ASN A 141 8.43 -3.13 -14.15
CA ASN A 141 9.64 -2.31 -13.95
C ASN A 141 9.47 -1.25 -12.84
N TYR A 142 8.43 -1.34 -12.00
CA TYR A 142 8.17 -0.37 -10.93
C TYR A 142 9.32 -0.22 -9.92
N LEU A 143 10.18 -1.23 -9.78
CA LEU A 143 11.37 -1.16 -8.93
C LEU A 143 12.38 -0.10 -9.42
N ASP A 144 12.27 0.31 -10.68
CA ASP A 144 13.04 1.43 -11.24
C ASP A 144 12.41 2.79 -10.95
N SER A 145 11.18 2.81 -10.40
CA SER A 145 10.50 4.05 -10.06
C SER A 145 11.20 4.77 -8.92
N ARG A 146 11.38 6.08 -9.08
CA ARG A 146 12.02 6.97 -8.12
C ARG A 146 11.07 8.10 -7.73
N PRO A 147 11.30 8.76 -6.57
CA PRO A 147 10.51 9.94 -6.17
C PRO A 147 10.42 11.02 -7.26
N GLU A 148 11.45 11.18 -8.11
CA GLU A 148 11.48 12.14 -9.21
C GLU A 148 10.42 11.84 -10.29
N ASP A 149 10.06 10.56 -10.52
CA ASP A 149 9.03 10.19 -11.51
C ASP A 149 7.66 10.79 -11.13
N LEU A 150 7.38 11.04 -9.84
CA LEU A 150 6.14 11.68 -9.40
C LEU A 150 6.00 13.11 -9.93
N VAL A 151 7.13 13.78 -10.15
CA VAL A 151 7.20 15.17 -10.65
C VAL A 151 7.07 15.19 -12.17
N GLU A 152 7.61 14.19 -12.87
CA GLU A 152 7.55 14.07 -14.34
C GLU A 152 6.22 13.47 -14.85
N ASP A 153 5.41 12.91 -13.94
CA ASP A 153 4.10 12.32 -14.24
C ASP A 153 3.07 13.40 -14.66
N ASP A 154 2.95 13.63 -15.97
CA ASP A 154 2.03 14.58 -16.61
C ASP A 154 0.61 14.01 -16.82
#